data_AF-A0A7S3XC98-F1
#
_entry.id   AF-A0A7S3XC98-F1
#
_cell.length_a   1.000
_cell.length_b   1.000
_cell.length_c   1.000
_cell.angle_alpha   90.00
_cell.angle_beta   90.00
_cell.angle_gamma   90.00
#
_symmetry.space_group_name_H-M   'P 1'
#
loop_
_entity.id
_entity.type
_entity.pdbx_description
1 polymer ?
#
loop_
_entity_poly.entity_id
_entity_poly.type
_entity_poly.pdbx_seq_one_letter_code
_entity_poly.pdbx_strand_id
1 'polypeptide(L)'
;QMAAAFTSCCVSSANVYWRLNLLALSAALAWINMVRYLAFFKSSYSLFMTLAVGVPKVMQYMVGVIPVFVAYAIIGLGLWGFDTEWFSTFSMSSASLFSLLNGDILHDSFLNLRNTNWNLAQLYLYSFL
;
A
#
# COMPACT_ATOMS: atom_id res chain seq x y z
N GLN A 1 -23.39 -1.80 17.37
CA GLN A 1 -24.75 -2.15 16.91
C GLN A 1 -24.99 -1.81 15.43
N MET A 2 -24.43 -0.71 14.89
CA MET A 2 -24.58 -0.39 13.45
C MET A 2 -23.83 -1.35 12.49
N ALA A 3 -22.67 -1.91 12.88
CA ALA A 3 -21.92 -2.85 12.03
C ALA A 3 -22.63 -4.20 11.82
N ALA A 4 -23.31 -4.70 12.86
CA ALA A 4 -24.04 -5.98 12.80
C ALA A 4 -25.33 -5.90 11.96
N ALA A 5 -25.96 -4.72 11.89
CA ALA A 5 -27.15 -4.50 11.07
C ALA A 5 -26.83 -4.51 9.56
N PHE A 6 -25.64 -4.02 9.17
CA PHE A 6 -25.22 -4.01 7.77
C PHE A 6 -24.92 -5.43 7.24
N THR A 7 -24.38 -6.31 8.09
CA THR A 7 -24.07 -7.70 7.73
C THR A 7 -25.29 -8.59 7.54
N SER A 8 -26.43 -8.30 8.19
CA SER A 8 -27.64 -9.13 8.08
C SER A 8 -28.49 -8.83 6.84
N CYS A 9 -28.44 -7.61 6.29
CA CYS A 9 -29.29 -7.24 5.15
C CYS A 9 -28.72 -7.70 3.79
N CYS A 10 -27.40 -7.75 3.64
CA CYS A 10 -26.76 -8.06 2.34
C CYS A 10 -26.46 -9.56 2.10
N VAL A 11 -26.76 -10.45 3.06
CA VAL A 11 -26.21 -11.82 3.07
C VAL A 11 -27.33 -12.86 3.15
N SER A 12 -28.13 -12.95 2.08
CA SER A 12 -29.06 -14.08 1.90
C SER A 12 -28.46 -15.21 1.04
N SER A 13 -27.40 -14.96 0.24
CA SER A 13 -26.82 -15.98 -0.66
C SER A 13 -25.33 -15.80 -1.06
N ALA A 14 -24.47 -15.24 -0.19
CA ALA A 14 -23.04 -15.05 -0.51
C ALA A 14 -22.09 -16.09 0.14
N ASN A 15 -21.10 -16.54 -0.64
CA ASN A 15 -20.00 -17.46 -0.25
C ASN A 15 -19.33 -17.08 1.09
N VAL A 16 -18.84 -18.07 1.84
CA VAL A 16 -18.19 -17.89 3.16
C VAL A 16 -17.04 -16.86 3.13
N TYR A 17 -16.25 -16.82 2.06
CA TYR A 17 -15.15 -15.86 1.87
C TYR A 17 -15.62 -14.39 1.86
N TRP A 18 -16.75 -14.08 1.23
CA TRP A 18 -17.28 -12.72 1.20
C TRP A 18 -17.66 -12.22 2.59
N ARG A 19 -18.24 -13.12 3.41
CA ARG A 19 -18.61 -12.79 4.80
C ARG A 19 -17.36 -12.49 5.65
N LEU A 20 -16.30 -13.29 5.50
CA LEU A 20 -15.02 -13.09 6.19
C LEU A 20 -14.37 -11.75 5.81
N ASN A 21 -14.31 -11.43 4.52
CA ASN A 21 -13.75 -10.17 4.03
C ASN A 21 -14.52 -8.95 4.55
N LEU A 22 -15.86 -9.00 4.55
CA LEU A 22 -16.70 -7.94 5.09
C LEU A 22 -16.53 -7.78 6.61
N LEU A 23 -16.43 -8.89 7.35
CA LEU A 23 -16.18 -8.87 8.79
C LEU A 23 -14.83 -8.22 9.10
N ALA A 24 -13.77 -8.63 8.39
CA ALA A 24 -12.43 -8.06 8.54
C ALA A 24 -12.41 -6.55 8.24
N LEU A 25 -13.05 -6.13 7.15
CA LEU A 25 -13.18 -4.71 6.80
C LEU A 25 -13.94 -3.92 7.87
N SER A 26 -15.05 -4.48 8.39
CA SER A 26 -15.85 -3.84 9.43
C SER A 26 -15.09 -3.68 10.75
N ALA A 27 -14.28 -4.69 11.12
CA ALA A 27 -13.44 -4.65 12.30
C ALA A 27 -12.33 -3.61 12.16
N ALA A 28 -11.64 -3.56 11.01
CA ALA A 28 -10.61 -2.56 10.73
C ALA A 28 -11.18 -1.13 10.76
N LEU A 29 -12.33 -0.89 10.14
CA LEU A 29 -13.00 0.41 10.16
C LEU A 29 -13.46 0.80 11.58
N ALA A 30 -13.89 -0.17 12.40
CA ALA A 30 -14.24 0.08 13.79
C ALA A 30 -13.03 0.58 14.60
N TRP A 31 -11.85 -0.04 14.42
CA TRP A 31 -10.59 0.43 15.03
C TRP A 31 -10.20 1.84 14.56
N ILE A 32 -10.33 2.14 13.26
CA ILE A 32 -10.08 3.50 12.74
C ILE A 32 -11.06 4.51 13.37
N ASN A 33 -12.33 4.14 13.54
CA ASN A 33 -13.33 5.02 14.18
C ASN A 33 -12.96 5.33 15.64
N MET A 34 -12.27 4.42 16.35
CA MET A 34 -11.82 4.67 17.73
C MET A 34 -10.85 5.86 17.82
N VAL A 35 -10.12 6.20 16.75
CA VAL A 35 -9.22 7.38 16.69
C VAL A 35 -9.98 8.68 16.99
N ARG A 36 -11.29 8.76 16.68
CA ARG A 36 -12.11 9.95 17.00
C ARG A 36 -12.23 10.21 18.50
N TYR A 37 -12.09 9.19 19.35
CA TYR A 37 -12.13 9.36 20.80
C TYR A 37 -10.88 10.06 21.35
N LEU A 38 -9.77 10.10 20.58
CA LEU A 38 -8.58 10.87 20.95
C LEU A 38 -8.86 12.39 21.01
N ALA A 39 -9.88 12.87 20.31
CA ALA A 39 -10.28 14.27 20.34
C ALA A 39 -10.89 14.70 21.70
N PHE A 40 -11.35 13.76 22.53
CA PHE A 40 -11.96 14.06 23.83
C PHE A 40 -10.94 14.42 24.91
N PHE A 41 -9.72 13.88 24.82
CA PHE A 41 -8.67 14.11 25.81
C PHE A 41 -7.78 15.29 25.42
N LYS A 42 -7.65 16.27 26.33
CA LYS A 42 -6.83 17.49 26.10
C LYS A 42 -5.37 17.19 25.78
N SER A 43 -4.81 16.09 26.30
CA SER A 43 -3.42 15.66 26.05
C SER A 43 -3.20 15.10 24.64
N SER A 44 -4.20 14.45 24.04
CA SER A 44 -4.09 13.79 22.73
C SER A 44 -4.72 14.60 21.59
N TYR A 45 -5.41 15.71 21.92
CA TYR A 45 -6.10 16.56 20.97
C TYR A 45 -5.17 17.13 19.88
N SER A 46 -3.93 17.48 20.23
CA SER A 46 -2.94 17.97 19.26
C SER A 46 -2.62 16.91 18.19
N LEU A 47 -2.41 15.65 18.60
CA LEU A 47 -2.15 14.53 17.68
C LEU A 47 -3.34 14.32 16.74
N PHE A 48 -4.56 14.30 17.28
CA PHE A 48 -5.78 14.18 16.47
C PHE A 48 -5.89 15.30 15.43
N MET A 49 -5.67 16.56 15.83
CA MET A 49 -5.74 17.70 14.93
C MET A 49 -4.70 17.62 13.80
N THR A 50 -3.46 17.26 14.12
CA THR A 50 -2.41 17.08 13.10
C THR A 50 -2.74 15.97 12.12
N LEU A 51 -3.29 14.85 12.59
CA LEU A 51 -3.72 13.74 11.73
C LEU A 51 -4.89 14.16 10.83
N ALA A 52 -5.91 14.80 11.39
CA ALA A 52 -7.10 15.23 10.66
C ALA A 52 -6.78 16.24 9.55
N VAL A 53 -5.87 17.19 9.81
CA VAL A 53 -5.43 18.18 8.82
C VAL A 53 -4.41 17.60 7.84
N GLY A 54 -3.55 16.68 8.30
CA GLY A 54 -2.49 16.08 7.49
C GLY A 54 -3.00 15.12 6.42
N VAL A 55 -3.97 14.25 6.76
CA VAL A 55 -4.52 13.25 5.82
C VAL A 55 -4.96 13.83 4.47
N PRO A 56 -5.80 14.88 4.38
CA PRO A 56 -6.21 15.41 3.08
C PRO A 56 -5.06 16.06 2.30
N LYS A 57 -4.08 16.64 2.99
CA LYS A 57 -2.89 17.24 2.35
C LYS A 57 -1.98 16.18 1.73
N VAL A 58 -1.75 15.08 2.45
CA VAL A 58 -1.00 13.93 1.93
C VAL A 58 -1.72 13.29 0.75
N MET A 59 -3.05 13.15 0.81
CA MET A 59 -3.84 12.61 -0.31
C MET A 59 -3.70 13.44 -1.59
N GLN A 60 -3.66 14.77 -1.49
CA GLN A 60 -3.41 15.65 -2.64
C GLN A 60 -2.00 15.46 -3.21
N TYR A 61 -1.00 15.30 -2.35
CA TYR A 61 0.37 15.03 -2.77
C TYR A 61 0.50 13.66 -3.46
N MET A 62 -0.18 12.64 -2.95
CA MET A 62 -0.18 11.29 -3.52
C MET A 62 -0.63 11.26 -4.98
N VAL A 63 -1.60 12.11 -5.37
CA VAL A 63 -2.04 12.23 -6.78
C VAL A 63 -0.89 12.61 -7.71
N GLY A 64 0.09 13.40 -7.24
CA GLY A 64 1.28 13.76 -8.03
C GLY A 64 2.35 12.67 -8.05
N VAL A 65 2.47 11.87 -6.99
CA VAL A 65 3.51 10.83 -6.86
C VAL A 65 3.11 9.52 -7.55
N ILE A 66 1.82 9.17 -7.51
CA ILE A 66 1.31 7.91 -8.08
C ILE A 66 1.71 7.72 -9.56
N PRO A 67 1.57 8.71 -10.47
CA PRO A 67 1.98 8.53 -11.87
C PRO A 67 3.47 8.21 -12.03
N VAL A 68 4.33 8.85 -11.23
CA VAL A 68 5.78 8.59 -11.24
C VAL A 68 6.04 7.16 -10.78
N PHE A 69 5.43 6.75 -9.66
CA PHE A 69 5.56 5.39 -9.14
C PHE A 69 5.11 4.33 -10.15
N VAL A 70 3.96 4.54 -10.79
CA VAL A 70 3.41 3.64 -11.83
C VAL A 70 4.34 3.57 -13.04
N ALA A 71 4.92 4.70 -13.46
CA ALA A 71 5.89 4.71 -14.56
C ALA A 71 7.11 3.83 -14.24
N TYR A 72 7.69 3.95 -13.05
CA TYR A 72 8.77 3.08 -12.60
C TYR A 72 8.34 1.60 -12.57
N ALA A 73 7.17 1.29 -12.02
CA ALA A 73 6.68 -0.09 -11.98
C ALA A 73 6.51 -0.72 -13.38
N ILE A 74 6.07 0.07 -14.38
CA ILE A 74 5.97 -0.36 -15.79
C ILE A 74 7.36 -0.54 -16.40
N ILE A 75 8.30 0.37 -16.15
CA ILE A 75 9.69 0.27 -16.62
C ILE A 75 10.35 -1.00 -16.06
N GLY A 76 10.22 -1.26 -14.76
CA GLY A 76 10.76 -2.46 -14.13
C GLY A 76 10.17 -3.75 -14.71
N LEU A 77 8.85 -3.79 -14.92
CA LEU A 77 8.16 -4.89 -15.58
C LEU A 77 8.67 -5.12 -17.02
N GLY A 78 8.85 -4.04 -17.79
CA GLY A 78 9.30 -4.13 -19.19
C GLY A 78 10.75 -4.59 -19.34
N LEU A 79 11.63 -4.22 -18.40
CA LEU A 79 13.06 -4.54 -18.45
C LEU A 79 13.40 -5.94 -17.92
N TRP A 80 12.76 -6.37 -16.82
CA TRP A 80 13.13 -7.59 -16.09
C TRP A 80 12.00 -8.61 -15.92
N GLY A 81 10.86 -8.40 -16.59
CA GLY A 81 9.67 -9.24 -16.41
C GLY A 81 9.85 -10.70 -16.83
N PHE A 82 10.79 -11.01 -17.74
CA PHE A 82 11.09 -12.39 -18.15
C PHE A 82 12.20 -13.05 -17.33
N ASP A 83 13.03 -12.25 -16.65
CA ASP A 83 14.24 -12.73 -15.98
C ASP A 83 14.05 -12.93 -14.47
N THR A 84 13.08 -12.23 -13.86
CA THR A 84 12.90 -12.21 -12.40
C THR A 84 11.42 -12.34 -12.03
N GLU A 85 11.13 -13.15 -11.01
CA GLU A 85 9.74 -13.34 -10.54
C GLU A 85 9.15 -12.06 -9.91
N TRP A 86 10.02 -11.25 -9.28
CA TRP A 86 9.69 -9.98 -8.61
C TRP A 86 9.11 -8.93 -9.56
N PHE A 87 9.53 -8.95 -10.82
CA PHE A 87 9.06 -8.03 -11.85
C PHE A 87 8.16 -8.70 -12.89
N SER A 88 7.72 -9.95 -12.67
CA SER A 88 6.95 -10.75 -13.64
C SER A 88 5.59 -10.16 -14.00
N THR A 89 4.94 -9.48 -13.05
CA THR A 89 3.62 -8.86 -13.23
C THR A 89 3.63 -7.45 -12.67
N PHE A 90 2.73 -6.60 -13.15
CA PHE A 90 2.58 -5.23 -12.64
C PHE A 90 2.33 -5.20 -11.12
N SER A 91 1.57 -6.16 -10.60
CA SER A 91 1.29 -6.29 -9.16
C SER A 91 2.56 -6.63 -8.37
N MET A 92 3.35 -7.60 -8.84
CA MET A 92 4.61 -7.98 -8.18
C MET A 92 5.66 -6.87 -8.28
N SER A 93 5.78 -6.20 -9.44
CA SER A 93 6.66 -5.05 -9.63
C SER A 93 6.30 -3.91 -8.67
N SER A 94 5.00 -3.58 -8.56
CA SER A 94 4.52 -2.54 -7.63
C SER A 94 4.77 -2.92 -6.17
N ALA A 95 4.54 -4.18 -5.78
CA ALA A 95 4.81 -4.66 -4.42
C ALA A 95 6.30 -4.60 -4.09
N SER A 96 7.16 -4.98 -5.04
CA SER A 96 8.61 -4.94 -4.90
C SER A 96 9.12 -3.50 -4.76
N LEU A 97 8.66 -2.58 -5.60
CA LEU A 97 9.01 -1.15 -5.50
C LEU A 97 8.50 -0.52 -4.21
N PHE A 98 7.31 -0.90 -3.74
CA PHE A 98 6.78 -0.41 -2.47
C PHE A 98 7.60 -0.92 -1.28
N SER A 99 7.99 -2.20 -1.27
CA SER A 99 8.88 -2.76 -0.24
C SER A 99 10.27 -2.11 -0.29
N LEU A 100 10.79 -1.85 -1.50
CA LEU A 100 12.05 -1.11 -1.71
C LEU A 100 11.98 0.33 -1.19
N LEU A 101 10.88 1.05 -1.45
CA LEU A 101 10.64 2.41 -0.96
C LEU A 101 10.64 2.47 0.58
N ASN A 102 10.13 1.41 1.24
CA ASN A 102 10.16 1.27 2.70
C ASN A 102 11.52 0.76 3.23
N GLY A 103 12.46 0.41 2.35
CA GLY A 103 13.81 -0.04 2.71
C GLY A 103 13.92 -1.50 3.15
N ASP A 104 12.89 -2.33 2.90
CA ASP A 104 12.81 -3.71 3.42
C ASP A 104 13.69 -4.68 2.61
N ILE A 105 13.61 -4.66 1.28
CA ILE A 105 14.28 -5.63 0.38
C ILE A 105 15.44 -5.04 -0.45
N LEU A 106 16.14 -4.02 0.05
CA LEU A 106 17.19 -3.30 -0.69
C LEU A 106 18.28 -4.25 -1.21
N HIS A 107 18.91 -5.03 -0.34
CA HIS A 107 20.02 -5.91 -0.71
C HIS A 107 19.59 -7.03 -1.66
N ASP A 108 18.43 -7.63 -1.38
CA ASP A 108 17.88 -8.74 -2.16
C ASP A 108 17.52 -8.31 -3.58
N SER A 109 17.01 -7.08 -3.74
CA SER A 109 16.71 -6.50 -5.07
C SER A 109 17.98 -6.36 -5.92
N PHE A 110 19.09 -5.88 -5.35
CA PHE A 110 20.36 -5.78 -6.08
C PHE A 110 20.95 -7.15 -6.44
N LEU A 111 20.83 -8.14 -5.55
CA LEU A 111 21.28 -9.50 -5.83
C LEU A 111 20.44 -10.17 -6.92
N ASN A 112 19.13 -9.94 -6.90
CA ASN A 112 18.21 -10.54 -7.86
C ASN A 112 18.47 -10.05 -9.29
N LEU A 113 18.74 -8.75 -9.45
CA LEU A 113 19.01 -8.14 -10.77
C LEU A 113 20.47 -8.32 -11.25
N ARG A 114 21.34 -8.96 -10.46
CA ARG A 114 22.78 -9.06 -10.77
C ARG A 114 23.09 -9.84 -12.04
N ASN A 115 22.29 -10.85 -12.36
CA ASN A 115 22.58 -11.76 -13.48
C ASN A 115 22.07 -11.25 -14.83
N THR A 116 21.14 -10.29 -14.83
CA THR A 116 20.45 -9.89 -16.06
C THR A 116 21.07 -8.66 -16.71
N ASN A 117 21.43 -7.61 -15.93
CA ASN A 117 22.16 -6.42 -16.39
C ASN A 117 22.55 -5.51 -15.20
N TRP A 118 23.72 -5.75 -14.61
CA TRP A 118 24.16 -5.07 -13.36
C TRP A 118 24.13 -3.52 -13.43
N ASN A 119 24.67 -2.92 -14.48
CA ASN A 119 24.78 -1.46 -14.59
C ASN A 119 23.42 -0.77 -14.73
N LEU A 120 22.51 -1.37 -15.51
CA LEU A 120 21.17 -0.82 -15.76
C LEU A 120 20.28 -0.99 -14.53
N ALA A 121 20.40 -2.12 -13.84
CA ALA A 121 19.74 -2.36 -12.56
C ALA A 121 20.15 -1.37 -11.48
N GLN A 122 21.46 -1.09 -11.37
CA GLN A 122 21.97 -0.08 -10.43
C GLN A 122 21.41 1.30 -10.75
N LEU A 123 21.50 1.74 -12.01
CA LEU A 123 21.00 3.06 -12.41
C LEU A 123 19.50 3.19 -12.13
N TYR A 124 18.72 2.16 -12.44
CA TYR A 124 17.29 2.12 -12.15
C TYR A 124 16.99 2.21 -10.66
N LEU A 125 17.56 1.32 -9.84
CA LEU A 125 17.30 1.28 -8.40
C LEU A 125 17.77 2.56 -7.69
N TYR A 126 18.94 3.10 -8.07
CA TYR A 126 19.42 4.38 -7.52
C TYR A 126 18.63 5.59 -8.00
N SER A 127 18.02 5.55 -9.19
CA SER A 127 17.17 6.64 -9.67
C SER A 127 15.77 6.65 -9.04
N PHE A 128 15.32 5.49 -8.56
CA PHE A 128 14.04 5.33 -7.88
C PHE A 128 14.09 5.73 -6.39
N LEU A 129 15.19 5.42 -5.70
CA LEU A 129 15.47 5.83 -4.32
C LEU A 129 15.77 7.33 -4.22
#